data_AF-A0A1E7YTY1-F1
#
_entry.id   AF-A0A1E7YTY1-F1
#
_cell.length_a   1.000
_cell.length_b   1.000
_cell.length_c   1.000
_cell.angle_alpha   90.00
_cell.angle_beta   90.00
_cell.angle_gamma   90.00
#
_symmetry.space_group_name_H-M   'P 1'
#
loop_
_entity.id
_entity.type
_entity.pdbx_description
1 polymer ?
#
loop_
_entity_poly.entity_id
_entity_poly.type
_entity_poly.pdbx_seq_one_letter_code
_entity_poly.pdbx_strand_id
1 'polypeptide(L)'
;MKQHLATGFPGWDRMILDTYREKVAENWLKAHPGAKFPHFIYIWLPDDHTAGRAPCYYTPDYYVANNDYATAKFIHYLSTTPQWKHMVVFLTEDDAQSGADHIDAHRTLALAMGPWVKQGFLETNLYSQVNILKTTEAIFGLPPMSQWDQNASVFRGIWTDHPDFAPTPKPTPIQIPVAFNSGACTNVKLLRREVGMTGHSLSGKWFKEHEDTLEAKLPPLAKDVRYSPTTLLKVPGPEQMKQEWVAAKGEKSYDQVMAYLRRIAAKHHAPLAAFRAGEDE
;
A
#
# COMPACT_ATOMS: atom_id res chain seq x y z
N MET A 1 1.18 25.89 -8.49
CA MET A 1 1.53 24.48 -8.19
C MET A 1 3.02 24.23 -8.02
N LYS A 2 3.91 24.51 -9.01
CA LYS A 2 5.36 24.15 -8.93
C LYS A 2 6.07 24.55 -7.63
N GLN A 3 5.77 25.73 -7.08
CA GLN A 3 6.34 26.23 -5.82
C GLN A 3 5.89 25.47 -4.55
N HIS A 4 4.89 24.58 -4.67
CA HIS A 4 4.37 23.74 -3.59
C HIS A 4 4.61 22.25 -3.85
N LEU A 5 5.49 21.91 -4.81
CA LEU A 5 5.84 20.54 -5.16
C LEU A 5 7.30 20.28 -4.84
N ALA A 6 7.57 19.15 -4.17
CA ALA A 6 8.92 18.61 -4.07
C ALA A 6 9.25 17.90 -5.39
N THR A 7 9.72 18.64 -6.41
CA THR A 7 9.93 18.10 -7.77
C THR A 7 10.97 16.98 -7.87
N GLY A 8 11.81 16.80 -6.84
CA GLY A 8 12.75 15.68 -6.73
C GLY A 8 12.17 14.43 -6.08
N PHE A 9 10.93 14.47 -5.60
CA PHE A 9 10.28 13.32 -4.99
C PHE A 9 9.85 12.31 -6.08
N PRO A 10 10.20 11.02 -5.94
CA PRO A 10 9.94 10.05 -7.00
C PRO A 10 8.46 9.78 -7.25
N GLY A 11 8.15 9.59 -8.54
CA GLY A 11 6.83 9.16 -9.00
C GLY A 11 6.50 7.70 -8.65
N TRP A 12 5.35 7.23 -9.17
CA TRP A 12 5.01 5.82 -9.18
C TRP A 12 6.02 5.03 -10.02
N ASP A 13 6.75 4.13 -9.37
CA ASP A 13 7.65 3.17 -10.01
C ASP A 13 7.99 2.07 -9.00
N ARG A 14 7.61 0.83 -9.32
CA ARG A 14 7.88 -0.37 -8.52
C ARG A 14 9.39 -0.71 -8.42
N MET A 15 10.25 -0.03 -9.19
CA MET A 15 11.70 -0.14 -9.07
C MET A 15 12.29 0.70 -7.94
N ILE A 16 11.56 1.73 -7.49
CA ILE A 16 12.00 2.63 -6.42
C ILE A 16 11.33 2.16 -5.15
N LEU A 17 12.13 1.79 -4.15
CA LEU A 17 11.61 1.37 -2.84
C LEU A 17 11.12 2.57 -2.03
N ASP A 18 10.11 2.36 -1.19
CA ASP A 18 9.58 3.41 -0.32
C ASP A 18 10.57 3.90 0.73
N THR A 19 11.50 3.06 1.17
CA THR A 19 12.62 3.55 2.00
C THR A 19 13.51 4.57 1.28
N TYR A 20 13.54 4.56 -0.06
CA TYR A 20 14.18 5.61 -0.84
C TYR A 20 13.31 6.87 -0.92
N ARG A 21 11.99 6.72 -1.18
CA ARG A 21 11.04 7.85 -1.22
C ARG A 21 11.02 8.59 0.12
N GLU A 22 10.89 7.85 1.22
CA GLU A 22 10.95 8.40 2.57
C GLU A 22 12.25 9.16 2.80
N LYS A 23 13.41 8.59 2.43
CA LYS A 23 14.70 9.27 2.58
C LYS A 23 14.76 10.57 1.79
N VAL A 24 14.19 10.61 0.57
CA VAL A 24 14.11 11.84 -0.22
C VAL A 24 13.22 12.88 0.46
N ALA A 25 12.06 12.47 0.98
CA ALA A 25 11.15 13.37 1.70
C ALA A 25 11.76 13.90 3.00
N GLU A 26 12.36 13.03 3.82
CA GLU A 26 13.04 13.40 5.05
C GLU A 26 14.19 14.39 4.77
N ASN A 27 15.03 14.12 3.76
CA ASN A 27 16.10 15.03 3.36
C ASN A 27 15.58 16.39 2.90
N TRP A 28 14.47 16.39 2.15
CA TRP A 28 13.84 17.64 1.71
C TRP A 28 13.34 18.45 2.90
N LEU A 29 12.66 17.82 3.88
CA LEU A 29 12.18 18.50 5.08
C LEU A 29 13.33 19.02 5.96
N LYS A 30 14.42 18.25 6.10
CA LYS A 30 15.63 18.70 6.81
C LYS A 30 16.28 19.94 6.17
N ALA A 31 16.17 20.08 4.85
CA ALA A 31 16.65 21.27 4.13
C ALA A 31 15.72 22.49 4.27
N HIS A 32 14.50 22.30 4.80
CA HIS A 32 13.48 23.34 4.99
C HIS A 32 13.01 23.45 6.46
N PRO A 33 13.91 23.73 7.41
CA PRO A 33 13.54 23.80 8.83
C PRO A 33 12.83 25.11 9.19
N GLY A 34 12.22 25.14 10.38
CA GLY A 34 11.62 26.35 10.97
C GLY A 34 10.46 26.88 10.13
N ALA A 35 10.51 28.17 9.76
CA ALA A 35 9.47 28.83 8.98
C ALA A 35 9.33 28.29 7.54
N LYS A 36 10.32 27.54 7.04
CA LYS A 36 10.25 26.89 5.73
C LYS A 36 9.58 25.52 5.78
N PHE A 37 9.33 24.99 6.98
CA PHE A 37 8.68 23.70 7.14
C PHE A 37 7.24 23.80 6.64
N PRO A 38 6.80 22.93 5.72
CA PRO A 38 5.47 23.02 5.13
C PRO A 38 4.38 22.79 6.18
N HIS A 39 3.32 23.60 6.12
CA HIS A 39 2.16 23.44 7.00
C HIS A 39 1.28 22.26 6.60
N PHE A 40 1.33 21.85 5.34
CA PHE A 40 0.63 20.68 4.81
C PHE A 40 1.61 19.82 4.01
N ILE A 41 1.64 18.52 4.29
CA ILE A 41 2.47 17.53 3.60
C ILE A 41 1.54 16.46 3.05
N TYR A 42 1.62 16.23 1.75
CA TYR A 42 1.04 15.06 1.09
C TYR A 42 2.20 14.23 0.55
N ILE A 43 2.29 12.97 0.98
CA ILE A 43 3.30 12.02 0.56
C ILE A 43 2.60 10.71 0.22
N TRP A 44 3.04 10.04 -0.84
CA TRP A 44 2.68 8.64 -1.08
C TRP A 44 3.87 7.73 -0.77
N LEU A 45 3.57 6.52 -0.35
CA LEU A 45 4.52 5.42 -0.23
C LEU A 45 3.77 4.22 -0.85
N PRO A 46 3.90 3.98 -2.17
CA PRO A 46 3.01 3.07 -2.90
C PRO A 46 3.44 1.60 -2.93
N ASP A 47 4.53 1.20 -2.27
CA ASP A 47 5.04 -0.17 -2.41
C ASP A 47 4.11 -1.24 -1.82
N ASP A 48 3.17 -0.87 -0.95
CA ASP A 48 2.10 -1.72 -0.45
C ASP A 48 1.17 -2.27 -1.56
N HIS A 49 1.07 -1.60 -2.72
CA HIS A 49 0.42 -2.14 -3.92
C HIS A 49 1.07 -3.44 -4.45
N THR A 50 2.33 -3.70 -4.11
CA THR A 50 3.17 -4.79 -4.65
C THR A 50 3.35 -4.77 -6.18
N ALA A 51 4.12 -5.72 -6.71
CA ALA A 51 4.09 -6.05 -8.15
C ALA A 51 3.44 -7.43 -8.35
N GLY A 52 2.57 -7.83 -7.42
CA GLY A 52 2.02 -9.18 -7.31
C GLY A 52 3.11 -10.24 -7.41
N ARG A 53 2.92 -11.17 -8.35
CA ARG A 53 3.86 -12.26 -8.65
C ARG A 53 4.70 -12.04 -9.91
N ALA A 54 4.72 -10.82 -10.45
CA ALA A 54 5.51 -10.51 -11.65
C ALA A 54 7.00 -10.84 -11.42
N PRO A 55 7.64 -11.65 -12.28
CA PRO A 55 9.04 -12.06 -12.13
C PRO A 55 10.02 -10.88 -12.02
N CYS A 56 11.17 -11.09 -11.37
CA CYS A 56 12.20 -10.08 -11.06
C CYS A 56 11.78 -8.90 -10.17
N TYR A 57 10.50 -8.75 -9.83
CA TYR A 57 10.08 -7.81 -8.80
C TYR A 57 10.31 -8.40 -7.40
N TYR A 58 10.40 -7.54 -6.39
CA TYR A 58 10.45 -8.02 -5.01
C TYR A 58 9.18 -8.80 -4.69
N THR A 59 9.28 -9.74 -3.76
CA THR A 59 8.09 -10.43 -3.27
C THR A 59 7.11 -9.45 -2.61
N PRO A 60 5.79 -9.72 -2.63
CA PRO A 60 4.80 -8.96 -1.88
C PRO A 60 5.18 -8.73 -0.42
N ASP A 61 5.73 -9.75 0.25
CA ASP A 61 6.16 -9.64 1.65
C ASP A 61 7.26 -8.61 1.86
N TYR A 62 8.26 -8.60 0.97
CA TYR A 62 9.35 -7.65 1.07
C TYR A 62 8.90 -6.22 0.71
N TYR A 63 8.02 -6.07 -0.28
CA TYR A 63 7.46 -4.77 -0.64
C TYR A 63 6.67 -4.14 0.51
N VAL A 64 5.72 -4.88 1.10
CA VAL A 64 4.92 -4.39 2.22
C VAL A 64 5.80 -4.12 3.44
N ALA A 65 6.76 -5.01 3.77
CA ALA A 65 7.67 -4.76 4.87
C ALA A 65 8.58 -3.53 4.64
N ASN A 66 8.96 -3.24 3.39
CA ASN A 66 9.70 -2.04 3.05
C ASN A 66 8.84 -0.78 3.19
N ASN A 67 7.60 -0.83 2.72
CA ASN A 67 6.61 0.23 2.87
C ASN A 67 6.34 0.54 4.35
N ASP A 68 5.99 -0.46 5.15
CA ASP A 68 5.72 -0.33 6.59
C ASP A 68 6.90 0.35 7.32
N TYR A 69 8.12 -0.10 7.01
CA TYR A 69 9.32 0.46 7.60
C TYR A 69 9.56 1.91 7.16
N ALA A 70 9.34 2.24 5.89
CA ALA A 70 9.43 3.61 5.38
C ALA A 70 8.38 4.52 6.04
N THR A 71 7.12 4.07 6.13
CA THR A 71 6.04 4.79 6.81
C THR A 71 6.39 5.06 8.27
N ALA A 72 6.84 4.04 9.00
CA ALA A 72 7.25 4.18 10.39
C ALA A 72 8.45 5.15 10.55
N LYS A 73 9.45 5.07 9.65
CA LYS A 73 10.59 6.00 9.65
C LYS A 73 10.16 7.44 9.43
N PHE A 74 9.29 7.69 8.46
CA PHE A 74 8.83 9.04 8.16
C PHE A 74 8.05 9.64 9.33
N ILE A 75 7.11 8.88 9.89
CA ILE A 75 6.33 9.30 11.08
C ILE A 75 7.25 9.54 12.26
N HIS A 76 8.23 8.66 12.51
CA HIS A 76 9.20 8.86 13.56
C HIS A 76 9.99 10.15 13.36
N TYR A 77 10.51 10.40 12.16
CA TYR A 77 11.19 11.66 11.85
C TYR A 77 10.30 12.87 12.15
N LEU A 78 9.05 12.89 11.64
CA LEU A 78 8.08 13.97 11.90
C LEU A 78 7.89 14.20 13.41
N SER A 79 7.80 13.12 14.19
CA SER A 79 7.62 13.19 15.65
C SER A 79 8.82 13.76 16.42
N THR A 80 10.01 13.78 15.80
CA THR A 80 11.21 14.42 16.37
C THR A 80 11.31 15.91 16.04
N THR A 81 10.44 16.43 15.16
CA THR A 81 10.49 17.83 14.74
C THR A 81 9.83 18.75 15.78
N PRO A 82 10.27 20.02 15.89
CA PRO A 82 9.60 21.01 16.73
C PRO A 82 8.11 21.24 16.38
N GLN A 83 7.71 20.88 15.16
CA GLN A 83 6.35 21.00 14.64
C GLN A 83 5.41 19.91 15.17
N TRP A 84 5.93 18.79 15.68
CA TRP A 84 5.12 17.64 16.13
C TRP A 84 3.99 18.03 17.09
N LYS A 85 4.26 18.94 18.04
CA LYS A 85 3.27 19.47 19.00
C LYS A 85 2.03 20.13 18.36
N HIS A 86 2.09 20.47 17.07
CA HIS A 86 1.02 21.08 16.29
C HIS A 86 0.66 20.24 15.05
N MET A 87 1.02 18.95 15.04
CA MET A 87 0.87 18.08 13.88
C MET A 87 -0.17 16.99 14.16
N VAL A 88 -0.91 16.64 13.11
CA VAL A 88 -1.64 15.38 13.00
C VAL A 88 -1.25 14.75 11.66
N VAL A 89 -1.05 13.44 11.68
CA VAL A 89 -0.80 12.61 10.51
C VAL A 89 -2.01 11.72 10.31
N PHE A 90 -2.64 11.82 9.14
CA PHE A 90 -3.61 10.85 8.66
C PHE A 90 -2.90 9.93 7.67
N LEU A 91 -3.02 8.61 7.87
CA LEU A 91 -2.50 7.58 6.99
C LEU A 91 -3.69 6.74 6.51
N THR A 92 -3.77 6.52 5.20
CA THR A 92 -4.82 5.72 4.56
C THR A 92 -4.31 5.26 3.19
N GLU A 93 -4.91 4.22 2.64
CA GLU A 93 -4.63 3.77 1.28
C GLU A 93 -5.44 4.58 0.26
N ASP A 94 -5.02 4.55 -1.01
CA ASP A 94 -5.72 5.21 -2.11
C ASP A 94 -7.03 4.50 -2.48
N ASP A 95 -7.05 3.17 -2.42
CA ASP A 95 -8.27 2.36 -2.56
C ASP A 95 -8.27 1.11 -1.63
N ALA A 96 -9.25 0.22 -1.80
CA ALA A 96 -9.31 -1.05 -1.06
C ALA A 96 -8.54 -2.18 -1.76
N GLN A 97 -7.83 -1.85 -2.85
CA GLN A 97 -7.25 -2.75 -3.83
C GLN A 97 -8.26 -3.83 -4.29
N SER A 98 -7.76 -5.03 -4.57
CA SER A 98 -8.56 -6.25 -4.64
C SER A 98 -8.87 -6.80 -3.25
N GLY A 99 -8.75 -6.03 -2.16
CA GLY A 99 -8.82 -6.54 -0.79
C GLY A 99 -10.16 -7.19 -0.43
N ALA A 100 -10.09 -8.44 0.04
CA ALA A 100 -11.25 -9.13 0.59
C ALA A 100 -11.61 -8.55 1.96
N ASP A 101 -12.76 -7.89 2.08
CA ASP A 101 -13.29 -7.47 3.37
C ASP A 101 -14.67 -8.08 3.63
N HIS A 102 -14.86 -8.62 4.83
CA HIS A 102 -16.08 -9.33 5.21
C HIS A 102 -17.27 -8.43 5.52
N ILE A 103 -17.07 -7.11 5.63
CA ILE A 103 -18.12 -6.12 5.89
C ILE A 103 -18.47 -5.39 4.60
N ASP A 104 -17.48 -4.79 3.92
CA ASP A 104 -17.68 -4.06 2.66
C ASP A 104 -16.39 -4.05 1.84
N ALA A 105 -16.46 -4.41 0.56
CA ALA A 105 -15.32 -4.48 -0.34
C ALA A 105 -14.61 -3.13 -0.58
N HIS A 106 -15.24 -2.00 -0.25
CA HIS A 106 -14.63 -0.66 -0.32
C HIS A 106 -14.02 -0.21 1.01
N ARG A 107 -14.13 -1.02 2.08
CA ARG A 107 -13.54 -0.67 3.37
C ARG A 107 -12.02 -0.75 3.28
N THR A 108 -11.36 0.33 3.64
CA THR A 108 -9.89 0.44 3.65
C THR A 108 -9.35 0.80 5.04
N LEU A 109 -8.02 0.84 5.17
CA LEU A 109 -7.29 1.23 6.36
C LEU A 109 -7.28 2.75 6.53
N ALA A 110 -7.47 3.22 7.77
CA ALA A 110 -7.19 4.60 8.15
C ALA A 110 -6.62 4.66 9.58
N LEU A 111 -5.54 5.42 9.76
CA LEU A 111 -4.93 5.73 11.05
C LEU A 111 -4.81 7.24 11.23
N ALA A 112 -4.98 7.71 12.46
CA ALA A 112 -4.66 9.06 12.87
C ALA A 112 -3.60 9.01 13.97
N MET A 113 -2.56 9.84 13.85
CA MET A 113 -1.42 9.86 14.76
C MET A 113 -1.00 11.30 15.03
N GLY A 114 -0.67 11.63 16.27
CA GLY A 114 -0.28 12.97 16.65
C GLY A 114 -0.44 13.18 18.16
N PRO A 115 0.16 14.23 18.74
CA PRO A 115 0.05 14.49 20.17
C PRO A 115 -1.38 14.63 20.67
N TRP A 116 -2.26 15.16 19.82
CA TRP A 116 -3.66 15.45 20.13
C TRP A 116 -4.61 14.30 19.78
N VAL A 117 -4.10 13.16 19.30
CA VAL A 117 -4.91 11.98 18.96
C VAL A 117 -4.88 10.99 20.12
N LYS A 118 -6.04 10.44 20.51
CA LYS A 118 -6.16 9.42 21.55
C LYS A 118 -5.35 8.17 21.19
N GLN A 119 -4.45 7.76 22.08
CA GLN A 119 -3.66 6.54 21.89
C GLN A 119 -4.52 5.29 22.13
N GLY A 120 -4.35 4.26 21.29
CA GLY A 120 -5.04 2.98 21.42
C GLY A 120 -6.57 3.06 21.27
N PHE A 121 -7.08 4.16 20.71
CA PHE A 121 -8.51 4.38 20.53
C PHE A 121 -8.98 3.84 19.18
N LEU A 122 -10.01 2.99 19.21
CA LEU A 122 -10.70 2.53 18.00
C LEU A 122 -11.95 3.38 17.76
N GLU A 123 -11.95 4.12 16.66
CA GLU A 123 -13.11 4.82 16.16
C GLU A 123 -13.96 3.87 15.30
N THR A 124 -15.26 3.82 15.54
CA THR A 124 -16.19 2.84 14.91
C THR A 124 -17.28 3.50 14.08
N ASN A 125 -17.35 4.83 14.06
CA ASN A 125 -18.23 5.54 13.16
C ASN A 125 -17.82 5.32 11.70
N LEU A 126 -18.81 5.28 10.81
CA LEU A 126 -18.59 5.16 9.37
C LEU A 126 -18.02 6.46 8.82
N TYR A 127 -16.84 6.37 8.20
CA TYR A 127 -16.15 7.47 7.54
C TYR A 127 -15.63 7.04 6.18
N SER A 128 -15.25 8.03 5.38
CA SER A 128 -14.59 7.88 4.08
C SER A 128 -13.35 8.79 4.01
N GLN A 129 -12.56 8.67 2.95
CA GLN A 129 -11.45 9.60 2.68
C GLN A 129 -11.91 11.07 2.61
N VAL A 130 -13.18 11.34 2.23
CA VAL A 130 -13.76 12.69 2.24
C VAL A 130 -13.80 13.29 3.66
N ASN A 131 -13.93 12.47 4.69
CA ASN A 131 -13.89 12.93 6.08
C ASN A 131 -12.48 13.34 6.52
N ILE A 132 -11.41 12.75 5.94
CA ILE A 132 -10.02 13.21 6.12
C ILE A 132 -9.85 14.59 5.50
N LEU A 133 -10.32 14.77 4.26
CA LEU A 133 -10.31 16.07 3.61
C LEU A 133 -11.08 17.12 4.43
N LYS A 134 -12.30 16.79 4.87
CA LYS A 134 -13.13 17.68 5.69
C LYS A 134 -12.46 18.06 7.02
N THR A 135 -11.82 17.11 7.67
CA THR A 135 -11.09 17.36 8.92
C THR A 135 -9.87 18.23 8.66
N THR A 136 -9.18 18.03 7.54
CA THR A 136 -8.06 18.86 7.09
C THR A 136 -8.51 20.31 6.84
N GLU A 137 -9.62 20.52 6.13
CA GLU A 137 -10.22 21.84 5.95
C GLU A 137 -10.50 22.53 7.28
N ALA A 138 -11.12 21.82 8.22
CA ALA A 138 -11.45 22.36 9.54
C ALA A 138 -10.19 22.75 10.35
N ILE A 139 -9.11 21.96 10.27
CA ILE A 139 -7.83 22.27 10.92
C ILE A 139 -7.21 23.55 10.36
N PHE A 140 -7.27 23.75 9.03
CA PHE A 140 -6.71 24.93 8.37
C PHE A 140 -7.67 26.12 8.29
N GLY A 141 -8.93 25.97 8.73
CA GLY A 141 -9.97 27.00 8.57
C GLY A 141 -10.33 27.28 7.10
N LEU A 142 -10.23 26.27 6.23
CA LEU A 142 -10.54 26.37 4.80
C LEU A 142 -12.04 26.13 4.54
N PRO A 143 -12.62 26.78 3.51
CA PRO A 143 -13.97 26.45 3.06
C PRO A 143 -13.98 25.08 2.34
N PRO A 144 -15.13 24.40 2.28
CA PRO A 144 -15.28 23.19 1.49
C PRO A 144 -15.05 23.47 0.00
N MET A 145 -14.46 22.51 -0.72
CA MET A 145 -14.21 22.64 -2.17
C MET A 145 -15.42 22.25 -3.01
N SER A 146 -16.37 21.51 -2.46
CA SER A 146 -17.56 21.00 -3.17
C SER A 146 -18.76 20.83 -2.23
N GLN A 147 -19.86 20.27 -2.74
CA GLN A 147 -20.99 19.85 -1.90
C GLN A 147 -20.70 18.58 -1.10
N TRP A 148 -19.70 17.78 -1.49
CA TRP A 148 -19.42 16.46 -0.90
C TRP A 148 -18.70 16.58 0.44
N ASP A 149 -17.60 17.30 0.47
CA ASP A 149 -16.86 17.71 1.67
C ASP A 149 -17.64 18.73 2.52
N GLN A 150 -18.50 19.57 1.93
CA GLN A 150 -19.41 20.42 2.71
C GLN A 150 -20.33 19.61 3.63
N ASN A 151 -20.85 18.47 3.15
CA ASN A 151 -21.78 17.62 3.89
C ASN A 151 -21.10 16.52 4.70
N ALA A 152 -19.77 16.37 4.61
CA ALA A 152 -19.01 15.45 5.43
C ALA A 152 -18.86 15.99 6.87
N SER A 153 -18.77 15.07 7.83
CA SER A 153 -18.41 15.37 9.22
C SER A 153 -16.90 15.30 9.42
N VAL A 154 -16.39 16.06 10.39
CA VAL A 154 -15.01 15.92 10.89
C VAL A 154 -14.91 14.73 11.84
N PHE A 155 -13.72 14.16 12.01
CA PHE A 155 -13.45 13.13 13.02
C PHE A 155 -13.50 13.71 14.44
N ARG A 156 -14.67 13.80 15.08
CA ARG A 156 -14.77 14.42 16.41
C ARG A 156 -14.25 13.54 17.55
N GLY A 157 -14.38 12.21 17.43
CA GLY A 157 -14.15 11.27 18.53
C GLY A 157 -12.67 10.99 18.85
N ILE A 158 -11.76 11.32 17.94
CA ILE A 158 -10.35 10.89 18.01
C ILE A 158 -9.45 11.81 18.84
N TRP A 159 -9.91 12.99 19.24
CA TRP A 159 -9.06 14.01 19.88
C TRP A 159 -8.99 13.90 21.40
N THR A 160 -7.85 14.27 21.99
CA THR A 160 -7.64 14.34 23.45
C THR A 160 -7.28 15.76 23.89
N ASP A 161 -7.69 16.14 25.10
CA ASP A 161 -7.29 17.39 25.76
C ASP A 161 -5.96 17.25 26.55
N HIS A 162 -5.43 16.02 26.63
CA HIS A 162 -4.15 15.71 27.27
C HIS A 162 -3.15 15.23 26.22
N PRO A 163 -2.42 16.15 25.57
CA PRO A 163 -1.54 15.78 24.48
C PRO A 163 -0.27 15.08 24.97
N ASP A 164 0.22 14.12 24.18
CA ASP A 164 1.52 13.47 24.38
C ASP A 164 2.52 13.96 23.31
N PHE A 165 3.47 14.80 23.73
CA PHE A 165 4.49 15.34 22.84
C PHE A 165 5.71 14.43 22.66
N ALA A 166 5.73 13.25 23.27
CA ALA A 166 6.82 12.31 23.07
C ALA A 166 6.94 11.94 21.59
N PRO A 167 8.18 11.84 21.05
CA PRO A 167 8.40 11.22 19.76
C PRO A 167 7.86 9.79 19.74
N THR A 168 7.42 9.32 18.59
CA THR A 168 7.00 7.93 18.44
C THR A 168 8.20 6.99 18.67
N PRO A 169 7.96 5.73 19.04
CA PRO A 169 9.03 4.73 19.10
C PRO A 169 9.83 4.67 17.81
N LYS A 170 11.12 4.36 17.93
CA LYS A 170 11.97 4.13 16.75
C LYS A 170 11.43 2.93 15.96
N PRO A 171 11.45 3.00 14.61
CA PRO A 171 11.05 1.88 13.78
C PRO A 171 11.87 0.63 14.06
N THR A 172 11.21 -0.51 14.07
CA THR A 172 11.90 -1.81 14.14
C THR A 172 12.49 -2.13 12.77
N PRO A 173 13.72 -2.67 12.67
CA PRO A 173 14.29 -3.07 11.39
C PRO A 173 13.40 -4.09 10.67
N ILE A 174 13.43 -4.05 9.33
CA ILE A 174 12.76 -5.04 8.48
C ILE A 174 13.26 -6.44 8.85
N GLN A 175 12.32 -7.33 9.21
CA GLN A 175 12.60 -8.73 9.55
C GLN A 175 12.44 -9.67 8.35
N ILE A 176 11.84 -9.19 7.25
CA ILE A 176 11.63 -9.95 6.03
C ILE A 176 12.92 -9.89 5.18
N PRO A 177 13.51 -11.03 4.82
CA PRO A 177 14.70 -11.04 3.97
C PRO A 177 14.36 -10.51 2.57
N VAL A 178 15.36 -9.88 1.94
CA VAL A 178 15.25 -9.47 0.53
C VAL A 178 14.98 -10.70 -0.33
N ALA A 179 13.87 -10.70 -1.07
CA ALA A 179 13.47 -11.80 -1.92
C ALA A 179 12.79 -11.27 -3.19
N PHE A 180 12.95 -12.01 -4.30
CA PHE A 180 12.39 -11.71 -5.61
C PHE A 180 11.39 -12.78 -6.04
N ASN A 181 10.43 -12.39 -6.87
CA ASN A 181 9.49 -13.31 -7.49
C ASN A 181 10.21 -14.22 -8.48
N SER A 182 9.98 -15.53 -8.34
CA SER A 182 10.41 -16.53 -9.31
C SER A 182 9.67 -16.36 -10.64
N GLY A 183 10.34 -16.71 -11.73
CA GLY A 183 9.77 -16.74 -13.06
C GLY A 183 10.75 -16.28 -14.13
N ALA A 184 10.45 -16.60 -15.40
CA ALA A 184 11.20 -16.08 -16.53
C ALA A 184 11.09 -14.55 -16.59
N CYS A 185 12.25 -13.89 -16.71
CA CYS A 185 12.32 -12.45 -16.71
C CYS A 185 13.32 -11.99 -17.76
N THR A 186 12.83 -11.21 -18.72
CA THR A 186 13.65 -10.66 -19.81
C THR A 186 14.03 -9.20 -19.58
N ASN A 187 13.59 -8.61 -18.46
CA ASN A 187 13.88 -7.23 -18.13
C ASN A 187 15.27 -7.10 -17.48
N VAL A 188 16.26 -6.77 -18.31
CA VAL A 188 17.66 -6.59 -17.90
C VAL A 188 17.83 -5.58 -16.76
N LYS A 189 17.00 -4.52 -16.67
CA LYS A 189 17.10 -3.56 -15.57
C LYS A 189 16.70 -4.18 -14.23
N LEU A 190 15.63 -4.97 -14.22
CA LEU A 190 15.17 -5.67 -13.02
C LEU A 190 16.16 -6.75 -12.58
N LEU A 191 16.69 -7.53 -13.55
CA LEU A 191 17.75 -8.52 -13.27
C LEU A 191 19.01 -7.86 -12.69
N ARG A 192 19.40 -6.68 -13.18
CA ARG A 192 20.55 -5.95 -12.62
C ARG A 192 20.36 -5.57 -11.16
N ARG A 193 19.14 -5.17 -10.78
CA ARG A 193 18.80 -4.85 -9.39
C ARG A 193 18.89 -6.09 -8.52
N GLU A 194 18.28 -7.19 -8.97
CA GLU A 194 18.32 -8.47 -8.25
C GLU A 194 19.77 -8.86 -7.94
N VAL A 195 20.61 -8.92 -8.97
CA VAL A 195 22.05 -9.22 -8.84
C VAL A 195 22.73 -8.35 -7.79
N GLY A 196 22.55 -7.02 -7.88
CA GLY A 196 23.17 -6.09 -6.96
C GLY A 196 22.70 -6.24 -5.51
N MET A 197 21.40 -6.53 -5.33
CA MET A 197 20.80 -6.70 -4.00
C MET A 197 21.15 -8.05 -3.36
N THR A 198 21.37 -9.08 -4.17
CA THR A 198 21.83 -10.41 -3.72
C THR A 198 23.35 -10.50 -3.55
N GLY A 199 24.10 -9.44 -3.90
CA GLY A 199 25.56 -9.42 -3.80
C GLY A 199 26.29 -10.26 -4.87
N HIS A 200 25.62 -10.56 -5.99
CA HIS A 200 26.21 -11.28 -7.11
C HIS A 200 26.82 -10.31 -8.15
N SER A 201 27.63 -10.85 -9.06
CA SER A 201 28.23 -10.08 -10.16
C SER A 201 27.43 -10.26 -11.45
N LEU A 202 27.26 -9.17 -12.19
CA LEU A 202 26.62 -9.19 -13.52
C LEU A 202 27.46 -10.02 -14.49
N SER A 203 27.00 -11.23 -14.81
CA SER A 203 27.65 -12.11 -15.78
C SER A 203 26.64 -12.65 -16.79
N GLY A 204 27.09 -12.94 -18.01
CA GLY A 204 26.22 -13.55 -19.03
C GLY A 204 25.66 -14.92 -18.61
N LYS A 205 26.38 -15.64 -17.74
CA LYS A 205 25.90 -16.88 -17.11
C LYS A 205 24.71 -16.60 -16.18
N TRP A 206 24.83 -15.58 -15.32
CA TRP A 206 23.76 -15.18 -14.42
C TRP A 206 22.49 -14.79 -15.18
N PHE A 207 22.62 -13.95 -16.22
CA PHE A 207 21.47 -13.55 -17.06
C PHE A 207 20.79 -14.77 -17.68
N LYS A 208 21.53 -15.69 -18.29
CA LYS A 208 20.94 -16.91 -18.88
C LYS A 208 20.24 -17.79 -17.83
N GLU A 209 20.83 -17.95 -16.66
CA GLU A 209 20.21 -18.72 -15.56
C GLU A 209 18.88 -18.11 -15.10
N HIS A 210 18.72 -16.78 -15.15
CA HIS A 210 17.52 -16.08 -14.67
C HIS A 210 16.52 -15.72 -15.79
N GLU A 211 16.95 -15.75 -17.06
CA GLU A 211 16.07 -15.63 -18.23
C GLU A 211 15.33 -16.95 -18.50
N ASP A 212 15.98 -18.10 -18.31
CA ASP A 212 15.48 -19.42 -18.74
C ASP A 212 14.88 -20.30 -17.62
N THR A 213 15.02 -19.94 -16.34
CA THR A 213 14.56 -20.81 -15.24
C THR A 213 13.32 -20.32 -14.50
N LEU A 214 12.51 -21.33 -14.13
CA LEU A 214 11.32 -21.33 -13.29
C LEU A 214 10.02 -21.00 -14.04
N GLU A 215 9.33 -22.05 -14.49
CA GLU A 215 7.87 -22.06 -14.36
C GLU A 215 7.54 -21.50 -12.96
N ALA A 216 6.69 -20.48 -12.90
CA ALA A 216 6.22 -19.87 -11.66
C ALA A 216 5.38 -20.89 -10.87
N LYS A 217 6.02 -21.88 -10.26
CA LYS A 217 5.38 -22.76 -9.30
C LYS A 217 5.24 -21.95 -8.02
N LEU A 218 3.99 -21.77 -7.60
CA LEU A 218 3.69 -21.23 -6.27
C LEU A 218 4.52 -22.04 -5.26
N PRO A 219 5.35 -21.40 -4.43
CA PRO A 219 5.94 -22.11 -3.31
C PRO A 219 4.78 -22.72 -2.52
N PRO A 220 4.84 -24.02 -2.18
CA PRO A 220 3.77 -24.64 -1.43
C PRO A 220 3.55 -23.85 -0.14
N LEU A 221 2.28 -23.63 0.22
CA LEU A 221 1.93 -23.00 1.49
C LEU A 221 2.67 -23.76 2.60
N ALA A 222 3.54 -23.08 3.32
CA ALA A 222 4.20 -23.69 4.46
C ALA A 222 3.11 -24.10 5.48
N LYS A 223 3.27 -25.28 6.07
CA LYS A 223 2.20 -25.96 6.86
C LYS A 223 1.72 -25.17 8.07
N ASP A 224 2.48 -24.15 8.47
CA ASP A 224 2.27 -23.25 9.60
C ASP A 224 1.81 -21.84 9.19
N VAL A 225 1.79 -21.52 7.90
CA VAL A 225 1.33 -20.21 7.40
C VAL A 225 -0.19 -20.16 7.47
N ARG A 226 -0.70 -19.53 8.53
CA ARG A 226 -2.00 -18.87 8.49
C ARG A 226 -1.90 -17.74 7.47
N TYR A 227 -2.93 -17.54 6.64
CA TYR A 227 -3.01 -16.43 5.68
C TYR A 227 -2.32 -15.18 6.23
N SER A 228 -1.20 -14.78 5.63
CA SER A 228 -0.56 -13.50 5.93
C SER A 228 -1.41 -12.37 5.34
N PRO A 229 -1.34 -11.14 5.85
CA PRO A 229 -2.02 -9.99 5.23
C PRO A 229 -1.73 -9.85 3.74
N THR A 230 -0.52 -10.21 3.30
CA THR A 230 -0.07 -10.21 1.90
C THR A 230 -0.49 -11.43 1.08
N THR A 231 -1.18 -12.42 1.67
CA THR A 231 -1.56 -13.65 0.95
C THR A 231 -2.58 -13.36 -0.15
N LEU A 232 -3.45 -12.36 0.04
CA LEU A 232 -4.37 -11.88 -1.00
C LEU A 232 -3.62 -11.20 -2.15
N LEU A 233 -2.51 -10.51 -1.87
CA LEU A 233 -1.64 -9.89 -2.88
C LEU A 233 -0.76 -10.90 -3.64
N LYS A 234 -0.83 -12.20 -3.27
CA LYS A 234 -0.08 -13.29 -3.91
C LYS A 234 -0.95 -14.16 -4.81
N VAL A 235 -2.27 -13.94 -4.86
CA VAL A 235 -3.20 -14.74 -5.65
C VAL A 235 -3.78 -13.90 -6.78
N PRO A 236 -3.81 -14.41 -8.03
CA PRO A 236 -4.46 -13.71 -9.13
C PRO A 236 -5.94 -13.43 -8.82
N GLY A 237 -6.48 -12.31 -9.28
CA GLY A 237 -7.90 -11.94 -9.11
C GLY A 237 -8.90 -13.08 -9.32
N PRO A 238 -8.75 -13.98 -10.31
CA PRO A 238 -9.67 -15.08 -10.50
C PRO A 238 -9.62 -16.18 -9.43
N GLU A 239 -8.48 -16.37 -8.76
CA GLU A 239 -8.32 -17.28 -7.63
C GLU A 239 -8.80 -16.62 -6.34
N GLN A 240 -8.57 -15.32 -6.19
CA GLN A 240 -9.14 -14.54 -5.09
C GLN A 240 -10.68 -14.58 -5.10
N MET A 241 -11.30 -14.29 -6.25
CA MET A 241 -12.76 -14.38 -6.44
C MET A 241 -13.29 -15.75 -6.02
N LYS A 242 -12.57 -16.84 -6.34
CA LYS A 242 -12.94 -18.20 -5.93
C LYS A 242 -12.89 -18.35 -4.41
N GLN A 243 -11.78 -17.96 -3.79
CA GLN A 243 -11.59 -18.11 -2.34
C GLN A 243 -12.65 -17.35 -1.56
N GLU A 244 -12.91 -16.09 -1.93
CA GLU A 244 -13.93 -15.24 -1.32
C GLU A 244 -15.34 -15.81 -1.51
N TRP A 245 -15.69 -16.21 -2.73
CA TRP A 245 -17.03 -16.73 -3.02
C TRP A 245 -17.29 -18.05 -2.30
N VAL A 246 -16.31 -18.95 -2.28
CA VAL A 246 -16.40 -20.23 -1.57
C VAL A 246 -16.52 -20.00 -0.08
N ALA A 247 -15.74 -19.08 0.50
CA ALA A 247 -15.82 -18.75 1.91
C ALA A 247 -17.17 -18.12 2.30
N ALA A 248 -17.70 -17.22 1.47
CA ALA A 248 -18.94 -16.49 1.76
C ALA A 248 -20.22 -17.28 1.43
N LYS A 249 -20.22 -18.08 0.36
CA LYS A 249 -21.44 -18.68 -0.22
C LYS A 249 -21.33 -20.19 -0.48
N GLY A 250 -20.17 -20.79 -0.23
CA GLY A 250 -19.92 -22.23 -0.43
C GLY A 250 -19.61 -22.62 -1.88
N GLU A 251 -18.97 -23.78 -2.02
CA GLU A 251 -18.47 -24.31 -3.30
C GLU A 251 -19.58 -24.51 -4.35
N LYS A 252 -20.74 -25.03 -3.94
CA LYS A 252 -21.90 -25.20 -4.83
C LYS A 252 -22.40 -23.88 -5.43
N SER A 253 -22.35 -22.79 -4.66
CA SER A 253 -22.72 -21.46 -5.18
C SER A 253 -21.68 -20.94 -6.17
N TYR A 254 -20.40 -21.19 -5.89
CA TYR A 254 -19.32 -20.82 -6.80
C TYR A 254 -19.45 -21.56 -8.16
N ASP A 255 -19.74 -22.86 -8.16
CA ASP A 255 -19.96 -23.61 -9.40
C ASP A 255 -21.14 -23.06 -10.22
N GLN A 256 -22.22 -22.66 -9.54
CA GLN A 256 -23.39 -22.05 -10.17
C GLN A 256 -23.03 -20.70 -10.82
N VAL A 257 -22.29 -19.82 -10.13
CA VAL A 257 -21.87 -18.54 -10.73
C VAL A 257 -20.92 -18.77 -11.89
N MET A 258 -19.98 -19.71 -11.78
CA MET A 258 -19.07 -20.03 -12.89
C MET A 258 -19.81 -20.58 -14.12
N ALA A 259 -20.84 -21.40 -13.92
CA ALA A 259 -21.70 -21.85 -15.02
C ALA A 259 -22.51 -20.68 -15.64
N TYR A 260 -22.95 -19.72 -14.83
CA TYR A 260 -23.59 -18.50 -15.31
C TYR A 260 -22.63 -17.62 -16.13
N LEU A 261 -21.42 -17.35 -15.63
CA LEU A 261 -20.42 -16.53 -16.32
C LEU A 261 -19.98 -17.16 -17.66
N ARG A 262 -19.84 -18.49 -17.72
CA ARG A 262 -19.58 -19.19 -18.99
C ARG A 262 -20.70 -18.98 -20.02
N ARG A 263 -21.97 -18.99 -19.59
CA ARG A 263 -23.11 -18.73 -20.48
C ARG A 263 -23.10 -17.30 -21.00
N ILE A 264 -22.77 -16.32 -20.15
CA ILE A 264 -22.61 -14.92 -20.56
C ILE A 264 -21.45 -14.77 -21.54
N ALA A 265 -20.28 -15.31 -21.21
CA ALA A 265 -19.10 -15.26 -22.06
C ALA A 265 -19.39 -15.79 -23.48
N ALA A 266 -20.05 -16.95 -23.56
CA ALA A 266 -20.49 -17.52 -24.82
C ALA A 266 -21.48 -16.62 -25.58
N LYS A 267 -22.47 -16.05 -24.89
CA LYS A 267 -23.46 -15.13 -25.49
C LYS A 267 -22.82 -13.86 -26.06
N HIS A 268 -21.76 -13.37 -25.42
CA HIS A 268 -21.06 -12.14 -25.81
C HIS A 268 -19.85 -12.39 -26.73
N HIS A 269 -19.60 -13.64 -27.15
CA HIS A 269 -18.41 -14.01 -27.93
C HIS A 269 -17.09 -13.53 -27.31
N ALA A 270 -17.02 -13.49 -25.98
CA ALA A 270 -15.89 -12.99 -25.23
C ALA A 270 -15.27 -14.11 -24.37
N PRO A 271 -13.96 -14.04 -24.06
CA PRO A 271 -13.33 -15.02 -23.18
C PRO A 271 -13.92 -14.96 -21.77
N LEU A 272 -13.99 -16.09 -21.07
CA LEU A 272 -14.47 -16.15 -19.68
C LEU A 272 -13.70 -15.20 -18.76
N ALA A 273 -12.42 -14.94 -19.04
CA ALA A 273 -11.58 -14.01 -18.30
C ALA A 273 -12.19 -12.60 -18.23
N ALA A 274 -12.90 -12.13 -19.27
CA ALA A 274 -13.54 -10.82 -19.29
C ALA A 274 -14.72 -10.67 -18.31
N PHE A 275 -15.18 -11.78 -17.73
CA PHE A 275 -16.30 -11.80 -16.76
C PHE A 275 -15.89 -12.36 -15.40
N ARG A 276 -14.60 -12.65 -15.21
CA ARG A 276 -14.01 -12.99 -13.90
C ARG A 276 -13.26 -11.76 -13.42
N ALA A 277 -13.02 -11.65 -12.11
CA ALA A 277 -12.05 -10.69 -11.61
C ALA A 277 -10.71 -10.97 -12.30
N GLY A 278 -10.26 -10.09 -13.18
CA GLY A 278 -9.05 -10.23 -13.99
C GLY A 278 -8.30 -8.91 -13.99
N GLU A 279 -6.96 -8.98 -14.00
CA GLU A 279 -6.05 -7.83 -13.92
C GLU A 279 -5.72 -7.22 -15.30
N ASP A 280 -6.27 -7.75 -16.38
CA ASP A 280 -6.05 -7.22 -17.73
C ASP A 280 -7.05 -6.10 -18.04
N GLU A 281 -6.74 -4.89 -17.55
CA GLU A 281 -7.02 -3.62 -18.26
C GLU A 281 -5.79 -3.20 -19.10
#